data_AF-A0A3D2IF13-F1
#
_entry.id   AF-A0A3D2IF13-F1
#
_cell.length_a   1.000
_cell.length_b   1.000
_cell.length_c   1.000
_cell.angle_alpha   90.00
_cell.angle_beta   90.00
_cell.angle_gamma   90.00
#
_symmetry.space_group_name_H-M   'P 1'
#
loop_
_entity.id
_entity.type
_entity.pdbx_description
1 polymer ?
#
loop_
_entity_poly.entity_id
_entity_poly.type
_entity_poly.pdbx_seq_one_letter_code
_entity_poly.pdbx_strand_id
1 'polypeptide(L)'
;DQFNFKRKELIYGVLLGVVNLYSSYFILLALKEIPGSVVFPLVNLSIVFAGTFIGVIFWKDRPDKRQWVGLALASISIFLLVA
;
A
#
# COMPACT_ATOMS: atom_id res chain seq x y z
N ASP A 1 30.44 19.74 6.24
CA ASP A 1 29.34 18.83 5.85
C ASP A 1 28.87 17.96 6.99
N GLN A 2 27.64 18.19 7.46
CA GLN A 2 27.05 17.57 8.65
C GLN A 2 26.28 16.30 8.28
N PHE A 3 26.97 15.19 8.04
CA PHE A 3 26.34 13.86 8.09
C PHE A 3 26.09 13.47 9.56
N ASN A 4 25.14 14.15 10.19
CA ASN A 4 24.62 13.78 11.49
C ASN A 4 23.70 12.56 11.30
N PHE A 5 24.28 11.36 11.22
CA PHE A 5 23.54 10.09 11.31
C PHE A 5 22.85 10.04 12.69
N LYS A 6 21.65 10.61 12.78
CA LYS A 6 20.86 10.57 14.00
C LYS A 6 20.38 9.13 14.18
N ARG A 7 20.50 8.60 15.41
CA ARG A 7 19.91 7.31 15.83
C ARG A 7 18.46 7.14 15.36
N LYS A 8 17.72 8.24 15.23
CA LYS A 8 16.35 8.28 14.69
C LYS A 8 16.26 7.73 13.27
N GLU A 9 17.16 8.11 12.36
CA GLU A 9 17.18 7.62 10.97
C GLU A 9 17.43 6.10 10.94
N LEU A 10 18.33 5.61 11.80
CA LEU A 10 18.58 4.18 11.97
C LEU A 10 17.33 3.44 12.46
N ILE A 11 16.61 3.99 13.43
CA ILE A 11 15.37 3.39 13.96
C ILE A 11 14.28 3.38 12.88
N TYR A 12 14.08 4.48 12.14
CA TYR A 12 13.12 4.52 11.04
C TYR A 12 13.51 3.55 9.91
N GLY A 13 14.79 3.43 9.58
CA GLY A 13 15.28 2.47 8.60
C GLY A 13 15.04 1.02 9.01
N VAL A 14 15.31 0.67 10.27
CA VAL A 14 15.02 -0.67 10.81
C VAL A 14 13.51 -0.94 10.82
N LEU A 15 12.70 0.02 11.28
CA LEU A 15 11.24 -0.13 11.30
C LEU A 15 10.67 -0.33 9.90
N LEU A 16 11.09 0.48 8.93
CA LEU A 16 10.70 0.35 7.52
C LEU A 16 11.18 -0.99 6.93
N GLY A 17 12.40 -1.42 7.26
CA GLY A 17 12.93 -2.71 6.83
C GLY A 17 12.12 -3.89 7.36
N VAL A 18 11.75 -3.86 8.65
CA VAL A 18 10.89 -4.88 9.27
C VAL A 18 9.51 -4.89 8.59
N VAL A 19 8.88 -3.74 8.43
CA VAL A 19 7.56 -3.64 7.77
C VAL A 19 7.63 -4.17 6.33
N ASN A 20 8.72 -3.88 5.61
CA ASN A 20 8.92 -4.36 4.24
C ASN A 20 9.12 -5.88 4.18
N LEU A 21 9.93 -6.45 5.08
CA LEU A 21 10.11 -7.91 5.20
C LEU A 21 8.79 -8.63 5.43
N TYR A 22 7.97 -8.12 6.37
CA TYR A 22 6.64 -8.67 6.60
C TYR A 22 5.75 -8.53 5.37
N SER A 23 5.74 -7.38 4.71
CA SER A 23 4.97 -7.16 3.47
C SER A 23 5.31 -8.21 2.42
N SER A 24 6.59 -8.41 2.11
CA SER A 24 7.03 -9.42 1.14
C SER A 24 6.69 -10.85 1.59
N TYR A 25 6.83 -11.17 2.88
CA TYR A 25 6.45 -12.47 3.42
C TYR A 25 4.95 -12.77 3.27
N PHE A 26 4.08 -11.79 3.58
CA PHE A 26 2.63 -11.94 3.39
C PHE A 26 2.24 -12.06 1.92
N ILE A 27 2.90 -11.32 1.02
CA ILE A 27 2.67 -11.46 -0.42
C ILE A 27 3.04 -12.86 -0.88
N LEU A 28 4.20 -13.40 -0.47
CA LEU A 28 4.61 -14.76 -0.80
C LEU A 28 3.64 -15.81 -0.25
N LEU A 29 3.12 -15.60 0.97
CA LEU A 29 2.10 -16.46 1.56
C LEU A 29 0.78 -16.41 0.77
N ALA A 30 0.34 -15.21 0.39
CA ALA A 30 -0.86 -15.04 -0.43
C ALA A 30 -0.70 -15.68 -1.82
N LEU A 31 0.50 -15.64 -2.39
CA LEU A 31 0.81 -16.23 -3.69
C LEU A 31 0.73 -17.77 -3.71
N LYS A 32 0.81 -18.42 -2.55
CA LYS A 32 0.62 -19.86 -2.43
C LYS A 32 -0.84 -20.29 -2.58
N GLU A 33 -1.77 -19.41 -2.18
CA GLU A 33 -3.21 -19.69 -2.16
C GLU A 33 -3.95 -19.02 -3.32
N ILE A 34 -3.45 -17.88 -3.82
CA ILE A 34 -4.11 -17.04 -4.82
C ILE A 34 -3.13 -16.72 -5.96
N PRO A 35 -3.57 -16.73 -7.24
CA PRO A 35 -2.71 -16.36 -8.35
C PRO A 35 -2.17 -14.93 -8.24
N GLY A 36 -0.90 -14.75 -8.63
CA GLY A 36 -0.23 -13.45 -8.58
C GLY A 36 -0.90 -12.35 -9.40
N SER A 37 -1.62 -12.72 -10.46
CA SER A 37 -2.44 -11.80 -11.25
C SER A 37 -3.53 -11.10 -10.43
N VAL A 38 -3.94 -11.64 -9.28
CA VAL A 38 -4.90 -11.03 -8.36
C VAL A 38 -4.19 -10.38 -7.17
N VAL A 39 -3.16 -11.04 -6.63
CA VAL A 39 -2.43 -10.56 -5.45
C VAL A 39 -1.76 -9.20 -5.70
N PHE A 40 -1.04 -9.03 -6.83
CA PHE A 40 -0.33 -7.77 -7.09
C PHE A 40 -1.29 -6.57 -7.27
N PRO A 41 -2.36 -6.66 -8.08
CA PRO A 41 -3.36 -5.59 -8.15
C PRO A 41 -4.01 -5.31 -6.79
N LEU A 42 -4.34 -6.34 -6.01
CA LEU A 42 -4.99 -6.19 -4.71
C LEU A 42 -4.11 -5.44 -3.71
N VAL A 43 -2.82 -5.77 -3.65
CA VAL A 43 -1.85 -5.08 -2.79
C VAL A 43 -1.71 -3.62 -3.22
N ASN A 44 -1.53 -3.35 -4.51
CA ASN A 44 -1.40 -1.99 -5.02
C ASN A 44 -2.65 -1.16 -4.75
N LEU A 45 -3.84 -1.75 -4.92
CA LEU A 45 -5.10 -1.10 -4.60
C LEU A 45 -5.18 -0.79 -3.10
N SER A 46 -4.81 -1.74 -2.24
CA SER A 46 -4.80 -1.56 -0.79
C SER A 46 -3.88 -0.41 -0.35
N ILE A 47 -2.71 -0.26 -0.98
CA ILE A 47 -1.77 0.85 -0.71
C ILE A 47 -2.42 2.20 -1.09
N VAL A 48 -3.07 2.28 -2.26
CA VAL A 48 -3.77 3.50 -2.71
C VAL A 48 -4.95 3.81 -1.78
N PHE A 49 -5.73 2.81 -1.39
CA PHE A 49 -6.83 2.95 -0.43
C PHE A 49 -6.32 3.44 0.93
N ALA A 50 -5.29 2.81 1.48
CA ALA A 50 -4.70 3.20 2.76
C ALA A 50 -4.13 4.62 2.70
N GLY A 51 -3.41 4.97 1.62
CA GLY A 51 -2.89 6.31 1.40
C GLY A 51 -4.00 7.37 1.31
N THR A 52 -5.07 7.06 0.57
CA THR A 52 -6.25 7.94 0.46
C THR A 52 -6.96 8.09 1.80
N PHE A 53 -7.13 6.99 2.55
CA PHE A 53 -7.79 6.98 3.86
C PHE A 53 -7.00 7.76 4.91
N ILE A 54 -5.68 7.55 4.97
CA ILE A 54 -4.78 8.30 5.84
C ILE A 54 -4.78 9.79 5.44
N GLY A 55 -4.70 10.11 4.15
CA GLY A 55 -4.76 11.50 3.66
C GLY A 55 -6.07 12.20 4.02
N VAL A 56 -7.20 11.52 3.87
CA VAL A 56 -8.52 12.02 4.27
C VAL A 56 -8.60 12.27 5.77
N ILE A 57 -8.12 11.35 6.60
CA ILE A 57 -8.21 11.46 8.07
C ILE A 57 -7.24 12.51 8.62
N PHE A 58 -5.97 12.46 8.21
CA PHE A 58 -4.90 13.26 8.78
C PHE A 58 -4.87 14.68 8.19
N TRP A 59 -5.14 14.79 6.89
CA TRP A 59 -5.04 16.05 6.15
C TRP A 59 -6.40 16.71 5.85
N LYS A 60 -7.52 16.03 6.15
CA LYS A 60 -8.87 16.43 5.68
C LYS A 60 -8.91 16.71 4.17
N ASP A 61 -8.00 16.07 3.42
CA ASP A 61 -7.98 16.17 1.98
C ASP A 61 -9.34 15.72 1.47
N ARG A 62 -9.96 16.53 0.61
CA ARG A 62 -11.19 16.16 -0.09
C ARG A 62 -10.74 15.49 -1.37
N PRO A 63 -10.63 14.14 -1.41
CA PRO A 63 -10.21 13.47 -2.61
C PRO A 63 -11.14 13.88 -3.75
N ASP A 64 -10.53 14.32 -4.84
CA ASP A 64 -11.27 14.80 -6.00
C ASP A 64 -12.18 13.67 -6.52
N LYS A 65 -13.31 14.02 -7.16
CA LYS A 65 -14.24 13.02 -7.72
C LYS A 65 -13.53 12.02 -8.62
N ARG A 66 -12.44 12.43 -9.29
CA ARG A 66 -11.60 11.55 -10.12
C ARG A 66 -10.85 10.48 -9.33
N GLN A 67 -10.37 10.77 -8.12
CA GLN A 67 -9.72 9.78 -7.26
C GLN A 67 -10.72 8.72 -6.80
N TRP A 68 -11.93 9.14 -6.44
CA TRP A 68 -13.01 8.21 -6.10
C TRP A 68 -13.43 7.33 -7.29
N VAL A 69 -13.55 7.90 -8.49
CA VAL A 69 -13.86 7.14 -9.71
C VAL A 69 -12.73 6.15 -10.04
N GLY A 70 -11.47 6.57 -9.92
CA GLY A 70 -10.32 5.67 -10.12
C GLY A 70 -10.31 4.52 -9.12
N LEU A 71 -10.63 4.79 -7.85
CA LEU A 71 -10.72 3.80 -6.79
C LEU A 71 -11.84 2.78 -7.05
N ALA A 72 -13.01 3.26 -7.45
CA ALA A 72 -14.15 2.41 -7.83
C ALA A 72 -13.82 1.56 -9.07
N LEU A 73 -13.21 2.15 -10.10
CA LEU A 73 -12.84 1.45 -11.32
C LEU A 73 -11.77 0.38 -11.08
N ALA A 74 -10.77 0.68 -10.24
CA ALA A 74 -9.77 -0.30 -9.82
C ALA A 74 -10.40 -1.44 -9.01
N SER A 75 -11.32 -1.12 -8.09
CA SER A 75 -12.06 -2.14 -7.33
C SER A 75 -12.88 -3.06 -8.25
N ILE A 76 -13.56 -2.50 -9.26
CA ILE A 76 -14.30 -3.28 -10.27
C ILE A 76 -13.36 -4.15 -11.10
N SER A 77 -12.19 -3.63 -11.48
CA SER A 77 -11.19 -4.38 -12.26
C SER A 77 -10.66 -5.59 -11.49
N ILE A 78 -10.42 -5.44 -10.18
CA ILE A 78 -10.00 -6.57 -9.33
C ILE A 78 -11.15 -7.55 -9.14
N PHE A 79 -12.37 -7.06 -8.96
CA PHE A 79 -13.56 -7.91 -8.88
C PHE A 79 -13.72 -8.77 -10.14
N LEU A 80 -13.50 -8.20 -11.33
CA LEU A 80 -13.56 -8.94 -12.58
C LEU A 80 -12.39 -9.91 -12.78
N LEU A 81 -11.23 -9.64 -12.16
CA LEU A 81 -10.07 -10.52 -12.19
C LEU A 81 -10.22 -11.74 -11.27
N VAL A 82 -11.01 -11.62 -10.20
CA VAL A 82 -11.24 -12.68 -9.22
C VAL A 82 -12.54 -13.48 -9.48
N ALA A 83 -13.52 -12.87 -10.17
CA ALA A 83 -14.76 -13.52 -10.61
C ALA A 83 -14.54 -14.42 -11.84
#